data_AF-A0A9N9FGD1-F1
#
_entry.id   AF-A0A9N9FGD1-F1
#
_cell.length_a   1.000
_cell.length_b   1.000
_cell.length_c   1.000
_cell.angle_alpha   90.00
_cell.angle_beta   90.00
_cell.angle_gamma   90.00
#
_symmetry.space_group_name_H-M   'P 1'
#
loop_
_entity.id
_entity.type
_entity.pdbx_description
1 polymer ?
#
loop_
_entity_poly.entity_id
_entity_poly.type
_entity_poly.pdbx_seq_one_letter_code
_entity_poly.pdbx_strand_id
1 'polypeptide(L)'
;MALQKFTSASSLISKVASRRLAIHTLGYHQGEIHRNSSIISREFVRVTQKKLTNFSLAKPNNAAEYVLSTVDQVFNWARQSSIWPMTFGLACCAVEMMHMAAARYDQDRIGIVFRASPRQSDVMIVAGTLTNKMAPALRKVYDQMPEPRWVISMGSCANGGGYYHYSYSVVRGIVPVDIYVPGCPPTAEALLYGVLQLQKKMRRSREPRSSPPPDPRLSLPSRSSRSSRSSLRSRSWRVGDLLGERRGFPSHFET
;
A
#
# COMPACT_ATOMS: atom_id res chain seq x y z
N MET A 1 -42.39 79.17 10.56
CA MET A 1 -41.85 77.87 10.99
C MET A 1 -41.78 77.85 12.52
N ALA A 2 -42.92 78.02 13.22
CA ALA A 2 -43.81 76.93 13.65
C ALA A 2 -43.03 75.82 14.39
N LEU A 3 -42.83 76.01 15.70
CA LEU A 3 -43.55 75.32 16.80
C LEU A 3 -42.80 74.05 17.26
N GLN A 4 -42.03 74.13 18.35
CA GLN A 4 -42.45 73.87 19.74
C GLN A 4 -42.73 72.40 20.08
N LYS A 5 -41.89 71.90 21.00
CA LYS A 5 -42.25 71.17 22.23
C LYS A 5 -42.80 69.74 22.09
N PHE A 6 -42.77 69.08 23.24
CA PHE A 6 -43.19 67.72 23.57
C PHE A 6 -42.04 66.68 23.52
N THR A 7 -41.21 66.64 24.57
CA THR A 7 -41.42 65.77 25.76
C THR A 7 -41.35 64.30 25.38
N SER A 8 -40.36 63.57 25.88
CA SER A 8 -40.55 62.64 27.00
C SER A 8 -41.73 61.69 26.81
N ALA A 9 -41.42 60.39 26.83
CA ALA A 9 -42.34 59.26 26.95
C ALA A 9 -43.21 58.92 25.74
N SER A 10 -42.64 58.26 24.72
CA SER A 10 -43.38 57.28 23.86
C SER A 10 -42.48 56.58 22.83
N SER A 11 -41.51 55.76 23.27
CA SER A 11 -41.06 54.62 22.43
C SER A 11 -40.33 53.52 23.21
N LEU A 12 -40.43 53.53 24.55
CA LEU A 12 -40.22 52.36 25.41
C LEU A 12 -41.15 51.17 25.03
N ILE A 13 -42.14 51.40 24.17
CA ILE A 13 -43.05 50.39 23.60
C ILE A 13 -42.40 49.66 22.39
N SER A 14 -41.39 50.23 21.73
CA SER A 14 -40.71 49.58 20.59
C SER A 14 -39.72 48.49 21.03
N LYS A 15 -39.15 48.59 22.23
CA LYS A 15 -38.19 47.60 22.77
C LYS A 15 -38.83 46.33 23.35
N VAL A 16 -40.15 46.32 23.58
CA VAL A 16 -40.87 45.13 24.08
C VAL A 16 -41.48 44.31 22.94
N ALA A 17 -41.86 44.93 21.82
CA ALA A 17 -42.39 44.21 20.65
C ALA A 17 -41.33 43.39 19.89
N SER A 18 -40.06 43.82 19.92
CA SER A 18 -38.97 43.11 19.25
C SER A 18 -38.48 41.86 20.00
N ARG A 19 -38.81 41.73 21.30
CA ARG A 19 -38.48 40.52 22.09
C ARG A 19 -39.51 39.40 21.97
N ARG A 20 -40.72 39.68 21.48
CA ARG A 20 -41.77 38.65 21.32
C ARG A 20 -41.71 37.93 19.97
N LEU A 21 -41.12 38.55 18.95
CA LEU A 21 -40.89 37.93 17.63
C LEU A 21 -39.61 37.07 17.56
N ALA A 22 -38.67 37.25 18.50
CA ALA A 22 -37.45 36.42 18.56
C ALA A 22 -37.71 34.99 19.07
N ILE A 23 -38.83 34.75 19.77
CA ILE A 23 -39.16 33.41 20.29
C ILE A 23 -39.84 32.55 19.22
N HIS A 24 -40.53 33.16 18.24
CA HIS A 24 -41.18 32.41 17.15
C HIS A 24 -40.26 32.03 15.99
N THR A 25 -39.10 32.68 15.84
CA THR A 25 -38.07 32.30 14.84
C THR A 25 -37.07 31.27 15.36
N LEU A 26 -36.90 31.17 16.69
CA LEU A 26 -36.08 30.11 17.30
C LEU A 26 -36.71 28.71 17.20
N GLY A 27 -38.04 28.61 17.03
CA GLY A 27 -38.73 27.33 16.85
C GLY A 27 -38.53 26.70 15.46
N TYR A 28 -38.31 27.51 14.42
CA TYR A 28 -38.15 27.01 13.04
C TYR A 28 -36.72 26.56 12.73
N HIS A 29 -35.71 27.19 13.33
CA HIS A 29 -34.31 26.82 13.11
C HIS A 29 -33.87 25.55 13.88
N GLN A 30 -34.54 25.19 14.97
CA GLN A 30 -34.26 23.93 15.70
C GLN A 30 -34.75 22.70 14.93
N GLY A 31 -35.81 22.83 14.12
CA GLY A 31 -36.40 21.73 13.33
C GLY A 31 -35.67 21.40 12.02
N GLU A 32 -34.87 22.32 11.49
CA GLU A 32 -34.01 22.07 10.31
C GLU A 32 -32.64 21.48 10.70
N ILE A 33 -32.10 21.85 11.87
CA ILE A 33 -30.87 21.25 12.41
C ILE A 33 -31.12 19.77 12.79
N HIS A 34 -32.27 19.44 13.37
CA HIS A 34 -32.60 18.05 13.70
C HIS A 34 -32.86 17.18 12.46
N ARG A 35 -33.41 17.73 11.37
CA ARG A 35 -33.58 16.99 10.09
C ARG A 35 -32.26 16.81 9.34
N ASN A 36 -31.40 17.84 9.29
CA ASN A 36 -30.10 17.76 8.63
C ASN A 36 -29.08 16.88 9.38
N SER A 37 -29.18 16.78 10.72
CA SER A 37 -28.35 15.84 11.50
C SER A 37 -28.60 14.37 11.13
N SER A 38 -29.84 14.02 10.74
CA SER A 38 -30.19 12.66 10.32
C SER A 38 -29.67 12.30 8.92
N ILE A 39 -29.57 13.28 8.01
CA ILE A 39 -29.05 13.11 6.65
C ILE A 39 -27.51 13.07 6.68
N ILE A 40 -26.88 13.94 7.46
CA ILE A 40 -25.43 13.94 7.66
C ILE A 40 -25.00 12.67 8.41
N SER A 41 -25.77 12.21 9.39
CA SER A 41 -25.48 10.93 10.07
C SER A 41 -25.65 9.74 9.12
N ARG A 42 -26.68 9.71 8.27
CA ARG A 42 -26.84 8.63 7.28
C ARG A 42 -25.76 8.64 6.21
N GLU A 43 -25.33 9.80 5.75
CA GLU A 43 -24.26 9.91 4.75
C GLU A 43 -22.88 9.64 5.39
N PHE A 44 -22.63 10.12 6.61
CA PHE A 44 -21.43 9.80 7.38
C PHE A 44 -21.38 8.30 7.72
N VAL A 45 -22.48 7.68 8.12
CA VAL A 45 -22.57 6.23 8.31
C VAL A 45 -22.36 5.51 6.98
N ARG A 46 -22.94 5.95 5.86
CA ARG A 46 -22.69 5.34 4.53
C ARG A 46 -21.25 5.51 4.05
N VAL A 47 -20.60 6.63 4.33
CA VAL A 47 -19.19 6.89 4.02
C VAL A 47 -18.29 6.05 4.92
N THR A 48 -18.62 5.94 6.21
CA THR A 48 -17.90 5.09 7.18
C THR A 48 -18.08 3.62 6.83
N GLN A 49 -19.28 3.22 6.40
CA GLN A 49 -19.63 1.86 5.97
C GLN A 49 -18.99 1.54 4.61
N LYS A 50 -18.90 2.49 3.66
CA LYS A 50 -18.10 2.35 2.42
C LYS A 50 -16.60 2.23 2.70
N LYS A 51 -16.09 2.91 3.73
CA LYS A 51 -14.69 2.82 4.14
C LYS A 51 -14.40 1.48 4.82
N LEU A 52 -15.36 0.94 5.57
CA LEU A 52 -15.33 -0.42 6.14
C LEU A 52 -15.55 -1.50 5.06
N THR A 53 -16.29 -1.25 3.97
CA THR A 53 -16.42 -2.19 2.85
C THR A 53 -15.19 -2.23 1.92
N ASN A 54 -14.13 -1.46 2.19
CA ASN A 54 -12.81 -1.70 1.59
C ASN A 54 -12.13 -2.96 2.18
N PHE A 55 -12.81 -3.62 3.12
CA PHE A 55 -12.59 -4.97 3.62
C PHE A 55 -13.23 -6.03 2.70
N SER A 56 -13.07 -5.92 1.37
CA SER A 56 -13.72 -6.86 0.45
C SER A 56 -12.93 -8.18 0.38
N LEU A 57 -13.03 -8.98 1.44
CA LEU A 57 -13.07 -10.43 1.32
C LEU A 57 -14.46 -10.77 0.77
N ALA A 58 -14.55 -11.64 -0.24
CA ALA A 58 -15.83 -12.02 -0.87
C ALA A 58 -16.91 -12.33 0.17
N LYS A 59 -18.13 -11.84 -0.09
CA LYS A 59 -19.29 -11.96 0.80
C LYS A 59 -19.48 -13.43 1.23
N PRO A 60 -19.36 -13.75 2.53
CA PRO A 60 -19.54 -15.13 3.00
C PRO A 60 -21.01 -15.53 2.84
N ASN A 61 -21.25 -16.75 2.36
CA ASN A 61 -22.59 -17.30 2.18
C ASN A 61 -23.00 -18.19 3.35
N ASN A 62 -22.02 -18.72 4.10
CA ASN A 62 -22.22 -19.67 5.20
C ASN A 62 -21.66 -19.15 6.53
N ALA A 63 -22.20 -19.61 7.65
CA ALA A 63 -21.71 -19.25 8.99
C ALA A 63 -20.25 -19.69 9.22
N ALA A 64 -19.86 -20.85 8.70
CA ALA A 64 -18.47 -21.32 8.73
C ALA A 64 -17.53 -20.41 7.92
N GLU A 65 -17.96 -19.95 6.74
CA GLU A 65 -17.20 -18.99 5.93
C GLU A 65 -17.07 -17.63 6.60
N TYR A 66 -18.09 -17.21 7.36
CA TYR A 66 -18.02 -15.98 8.14
C TYR A 66 -16.91 -16.07 9.18
N VAL A 67 -16.85 -17.15 9.96
CA VAL A 67 -15.81 -17.36 10.98
C VAL A 67 -14.42 -17.49 10.35
N LEU A 68 -14.28 -18.22 9.24
CA LEU A 68 -12.99 -18.28 8.52
C LEU A 68 -12.58 -16.89 8.02
N SER A 69 -13.53 -16.15 7.46
CA SER A 69 -13.26 -14.81 6.97
C SER A 69 -12.80 -13.88 8.08
N THR A 70 -13.42 -13.91 9.28
CA THR A 70 -13.04 -13.08 10.44
C THR A 70 -11.64 -13.41 10.93
N VAL A 71 -11.29 -14.70 11.00
CA VAL A 71 -9.94 -15.15 11.36
C VAL A 71 -8.90 -14.65 10.35
N ASP A 72 -9.17 -14.75 9.05
CA ASP A 72 -8.30 -14.21 8.01
C ASP A 72 -8.12 -12.69 8.13
N GLN A 73 -9.17 -11.97 8.55
CA GLN A 73 -9.09 -10.52 8.78
C GLN A 73 -8.07 -10.18 9.84
N VAL A 74 -8.11 -10.91 10.95
CA VAL A 74 -7.24 -10.68 12.11
C VAL A 74 -5.79 -10.99 11.74
N PHE A 75 -5.53 -12.11 11.04
CA PHE A 75 -4.19 -12.45 10.58
C PHE A 75 -3.63 -11.45 9.57
N ASN A 76 -4.44 -11.03 8.60
CA ASN A 76 -4.01 -10.03 7.62
C ASN A 76 -3.83 -8.64 8.24
N TRP A 77 -4.65 -8.29 9.23
CA TRP A 77 -4.48 -7.09 10.03
C TRP A 77 -3.17 -7.11 10.82
N ALA A 78 -2.84 -8.23 11.46
CA ALA A 78 -1.59 -8.40 12.19
C ALA A 78 -0.37 -8.28 11.25
N ARG A 79 -0.41 -8.96 10.09
CA ARG A 79 0.69 -8.89 9.11
C ARG A 79 0.88 -7.48 8.53
N GLN A 80 -0.19 -6.76 8.22
CA GLN A 80 -0.07 -5.41 7.67
C GLN A 80 0.35 -4.36 8.72
N SER A 81 0.05 -4.60 10.00
CA SER A 81 0.33 -3.65 11.09
C SER A 81 1.74 -3.78 11.65
N SER A 82 2.39 -4.93 11.46
CA SER A 82 3.80 -5.14 11.82
C SER A 82 4.57 -5.66 10.61
N ILE A 83 5.03 -4.75 9.76
CA ILE A 83 5.85 -5.12 8.60
C ILE A 83 7.29 -4.80 8.92
N TRP A 84 8.16 -5.81 8.91
CA TRP A 84 9.59 -5.61 9.17
C TRP A 84 10.40 -5.75 7.87
N PRO A 85 10.65 -4.63 7.17
CA PRO A 85 11.47 -4.66 5.98
C PRO A 85 12.96 -4.80 6.33
N MET A 86 13.61 -5.67 5.58
CA MET A 86 15.04 -5.65 5.40
C MET A 86 15.39 -4.79 4.19
N THR A 87 16.36 -3.91 4.37
CA THR A 87 16.73 -2.90 3.38
C THR A 87 17.97 -3.34 2.61
N PHE A 88 17.82 -3.50 1.31
CA PHE A 88 18.93 -3.73 0.39
C PHE A 88 19.33 -2.39 -0.26
N GLY A 89 20.04 -1.56 0.51
CA GLY A 89 20.54 -0.27 0.05
C GLY A 89 21.77 -0.42 -0.84
N LEU A 90 21.58 -0.43 -2.17
CA LEU A 90 22.66 -0.67 -3.15
C LEU A 90 23.18 0.61 -3.82
N ALA A 91 22.35 1.65 -3.92
CA ALA A 91 22.69 2.88 -4.63
C ALA A 91 21.90 4.09 -4.09
N CYS A 92 21.68 5.11 -4.93
CA CYS A 92 21.01 6.37 -4.56
C CYS A 92 19.58 6.20 -3.99
N CYS A 93 18.86 5.13 -4.35
CA CYS A 93 17.55 4.85 -3.77
C CYS A 93 17.63 4.55 -2.26
N ALA A 94 18.79 4.12 -1.74
CA ALA A 94 18.98 3.94 -0.31
C ALA A 94 18.86 5.26 0.47
N VAL A 95 19.26 6.39 -0.11
CA VAL A 95 19.16 7.71 0.54
C VAL A 95 17.70 8.12 0.69
N GLU A 96 16.89 7.96 -0.36
CA GLU A 96 15.45 8.23 -0.27
C GLU A 96 14.74 7.26 0.68
N MET A 97 15.23 6.03 0.81
CA MET A 97 14.74 5.11 1.83
C MET A 97 15.08 5.57 3.25
N MET A 98 16.27 6.14 3.46
CA MET A 98 16.63 6.78 4.73
C MET A 98 15.76 8.02 5.00
N HIS A 99 15.41 8.80 3.96
CA HIS A 99 14.45 9.90 4.09
C HIS A 99 13.04 9.43 4.46
N MET A 100 12.59 8.27 3.97
CA MET A 100 11.34 7.66 4.44
C MET A 100 11.39 7.29 5.94
N ALA A 101 12.56 6.91 6.45
CA ALA A 101 12.79 6.66 7.87
C ALA A 101 13.06 7.93 8.71
N ALA A 102 13.30 9.07 8.07
CA ALA A 102 13.54 10.32 8.76
C ALA A 102 12.25 10.88 9.37
N ALA A 103 12.40 11.77 10.35
CA ALA A 103 11.30 12.31 11.18
C ALA A 103 10.12 12.93 10.39
N ARG A 104 10.34 13.38 9.13
CA ARG A 104 9.27 13.94 8.31
C ARG A 104 8.23 12.88 7.92
N TYR A 105 8.67 11.74 7.43
CA TYR A 105 7.80 10.67 6.93
C TYR A 105 7.61 9.56 7.93
N ASP A 106 8.56 9.36 8.85
CA ASP A 106 8.49 8.45 10.00
C ASP A 106 7.65 7.20 9.74
N GLN A 107 8.27 6.24 9.05
CA GLN A 107 7.64 4.94 8.77
C GLN A 107 7.34 4.14 10.05
N ASP A 108 7.98 4.42 11.19
CA ASP A 108 7.76 3.69 12.43
C ASP A 108 6.32 3.88 12.93
N ARG A 109 5.72 5.04 12.65
CA ARG A 109 4.31 5.34 12.95
C ARG A 109 3.31 4.32 12.37
N ILE A 110 3.66 3.69 11.25
CA ILE A 110 2.82 2.70 10.56
C ILE A 110 3.27 1.26 10.85
N GLY A 111 4.10 1.05 11.87
CA GLY A 111 4.56 -0.26 12.33
C GLY A 111 5.68 -0.85 11.48
N ILE A 112 6.50 0.01 10.86
CA ILE A 112 7.58 -0.40 9.97
C ILE A 112 8.93 -0.15 10.61
N VAL A 113 9.60 -1.25 10.95
CA VAL A 113 10.92 -1.22 11.59
C VAL A 113 11.93 -1.88 10.68
N PHE A 114 13.01 -1.16 10.36
CA PHE A 114 14.09 -1.74 9.58
C PHE A 114 14.86 -2.79 10.39
N ARG A 115 14.97 -4.00 9.83
CA ARG A 115 15.74 -5.09 10.42
C ARG A 115 16.90 -5.49 9.54
N ALA A 116 18.10 -5.54 10.13
CA ALA A 116 19.32 -5.93 9.41
C ALA A 116 19.37 -7.44 9.11
N SER A 117 18.77 -8.27 9.98
CA SER A 117 18.80 -9.72 9.82
C SER A 117 17.66 -10.21 8.91
N PRO A 118 17.95 -10.92 7.80
CA PRO A 118 16.92 -11.39 6.87
C PRO A 118 16.03 -12.50 7.45
N ARG A 119 16.52 -13.21 8.48
CA ARG A 119 15.80 -14.31 9.14
C ARG A 119 14.60 -13.84 9.97
N GLN A 120 14.54 -12.55 10.27
CA GLN A 120 13.48 -11.94 11.06
C GLN A 120 12.61 -10.99 10.22
N SER A 121 12.94 -10.76 8.96
CA SER A 121 12.26 -9.78 8.11
C SER A 121 11.23 -10.44 7.21
N ASP A 122 10.10 -9.77 7.03
CA ASP A 122 9.01 -10.22 6.18
C ASP A 122 9.07 -9.60 4.78
N VAL A 123 9.65 -8.41 4.66
CA VAL A 123 9.71 -7.67 3.39
C VAL A 123 11.14 -7.38 3.00
N MET A 124 11.50 -7.60 1.73
CA MET A 124 12.78 -7.19 1.20
C MET A 124 12.60 -5.99 0.27
N ILE A 125 13.20 -4.86 0.63
CA ILE A 125 13.20 -3.66 -0.22
C ILE A 125 14.51 -3.62 -1.00
N VAL A 126 14.46 -3.86 -2.31
CA VAL A 126 15.62 -3.76 -3.19
C VAL A 126 15.73 -2.33 -3.69
N ALA A 127 16.66 -1.56 -3.13
CA ALA A 127 16.79 -0.13 -3.42
C ALA A 127 18.12 0.21 -4.09
N GLY A 128 18.07 0.22 -5.42
CA GLY A 128 19.19 0.63 -6.25
C GLY A 128 19.50 -0.35 -7.36
N THR A 129 20.67 -0.17 -7.96
CA THR A 129 21.11 -1.00 -9.09
C THR A 129 21.60 -2.36 -8.61
N LEU A 130 21.14 -3.42 -9.28
CA LEU A 130 21.56 -4.79 -9.01
C LEU A 130 22.64 -5.20 -10.00
N THR A 131 23.86 -5.40 -9.51
CA THR A 131 24.98 -5.82 -10.35
C THR A 131 25.06 -7.35 -10.45
N ASN A 132 25.65 -7.85 -11.54
CA ASN A 132 25.87 -9.29 -11.77
C ASN A 132 26.66 -9.96 -10.62
N LYS A 133 27.56 -9.21 -9.96
CA LYS A 133 28.33 -9.71 -8.83
C LYS A 133 27.51 -9.78 -7.54
N MET A 134 26.54 -8.88 -7.36
CA MET A 134 25.66 -8.85 -6.18
C MET A 134 24.47 -9.80 -6.29
N ALA A 135 24.10 -10.18 -7.52
CA ALA A 135 23.05 -11.14 -7.85
C ALA A 135 22.97 -12.39 -6.93
N PRO A 136 24.04 -13.19 -6.77
CA PRO A 136 23.99 -14.38 -5.92
C PRO A 136 23.83 -14.06 -4.44
N ALA A 137 24.38 -12.94 -3.96
CA ALA A 137 24.24 -12.51 -2.57
C ALA A 137 22.79 -12.12 -2.25
N LEU A 138 22.15 -11.36 -3.15
CA LEU A 138 20.74 -10.99 -2.99
C LEU A 138 19.85 -12.23 -2.99
N ARG A 139 20.09 -13.19 -3.89
CA ARG A 139 19.30 -14.43 -3.91
C ARG A 139 19.47 -15.25 -2.63
N LYS A 140 20.71 -15.39 -2.14
CA LYS A 140 21.00 -16.09 -0.89
C LYS A 140 20.27 -15.46 0.30
N VAL A 141 20.18 -14.13 0.33
CA VAL A 141 19.46 -13.44 1.41
C VAL A 141 17.96 -13.65 1.29
N TYR A 142 17.40 -13.54 0.08
CA TYR A 142 15.98 -13.84 -0.16
C TYR A 142 15.59 -15.27 0.26
N ASP A 143 16.44 -16.25 -0.05
CA ASP A 143 16.21 -17.65 0.31
C ASP A 143 16.34 -17.91 1.83
N GLN A 144 16.95 -17.00 2.59
CA GLN A 144 17.06 -17.08 4.06
C GLN A 144 15.88 -16.46 4.80
N MET A 145 14.99 -15.74 4.10
CA MET A 145 13.80 -15.13 4.70
C MET A 145 12.72 -16.18 4.97
N PRO A 146 12.04 -16.12 6.13
CA PRO A 146 10.91 -17.00 6.41
C PRO A 146 9.75 -16.73 5.43
N GLU A 147 8.92 -17.76 5.17
CA GLU A 147 7.58 -17.54 4.63
C GLU A 147 6.68 -17.00 5.75
N PRO A 148 5.82 -15.99 5.54
CA PRO A 148 5.47 -15.29 4.29
C PRO A 148 6.41 -14.11 3.98
N ARG A 149 6.99 -14.07 2.78
CA ARG A 149 7.86 -12.97 2.34
C ARG A 149 7.30 -12.16 1.16
N TRP A 150 7.60 -10.87 1.15
CA TRP A 150 7.28 -9.96 0.05
C TRP A 150 8.49 -9.18 -0.43
N VAL A 151 8.47 -8.75 -1.69
CA VAL A 151 9.58 -8.00 -2.28
C VAL A 151 9.07 -6.70 -2.90
N ILE A 152 9.64 -5.59 -2.46
CA ILE A 152 9.43 -4.27 -3.06
C ILE A 152 10.66 -3.93 -3.89
N SER A 153 10.46 -3.68 -5.18
CA SER A 153 11.50 -3.15 -6.05
C SER A 153 11.41 -1.63 -6.06
N MET A 154 12.46 -0.97 -5.56
CA MET A 154 12.51 0.48 -5.41
C MET A 154 13.45 1.09 -6.47
N GLY A 155 12.85 1.87 -7.36
CA GLY A 155 13.56 2.65 -8.37
C GLY A 155 13.74 1.92 -9.69
N SER A 156 13.98 2.70 -10.75
CA SER A 156 14.06 2.24 -12.13
C SER A 156 15.11 1.13 -12.33
N CYS A 157 16.24 1.22 -11.63
CA CYS A 157 17.33 0.27 -11.73
C CYS A 157 16.94 -1.12 -11.18
N ALA A 158 16.22 -1.18 -10.06
CA ALA A 158 15.76 -2.44 -9.50
C ALA A 158 14.59 -3.04 -10.32
N ASN A 159 13.72 -2.18 -10.87
CA ASN A 159 12.52 -2.62 -11.60
C ASN A 159 12.86 -3.35 -12.91
N GLY A 160 13.89 -2.88 -13.62
CA GLY A 160 14.23 -3.43 -14.93
C GLY A 160 15.59 -3.00 -15.47
N GLY A 161 16.55 -2.64 -14.62
CA GLY A 161 17.87 -2.15 -15.01
C GLY A 161 17.96 -0.62 -15.16
N GLY A 162 16.83 0.07 -15.39
CA GLY A 162 16.74 1.53 -15.34
C GLY A 162 17.71 2.25 -16.27
N TYR A 163 18.39 3.27 -15.77
CA TYR A 163 19.38 4.03 -16.53
C TYR A 163 20.52 3.14 -17.06
N TYR A 164 20.89 2.10 -16.30
CA TYR A 164 21.95 1.16 -16.65
C TYR A 164 21.44 -0.08 -17.40
N HIS A 165 20.26 -0.02 -18.01
CA HIS A 165 19.63 -1.15 -18.69
C HIS A 165 20.52 -1.77 -19.78
N TYR A 166 21.33 -0.98 -20.48
CA TYR A 166 22.21 -1.46 -21.55
C TYR A 166 23.65 -1.76 -21.09
N SER A 167 23.94 -1.64 -19.80
CA SER A 167 25.27 -1.95 -19.27
C SER A 167 25.52 -3.46 -19.20
N TYR A 168 26.80 -3.86 -19.23
CA TYR A 168 27.22 -5.25 -19.18
C TYR A 168 27.16 -5.85 -17.76
N SER A 169 27.13 -5.01 -16.74
CA SER A 169 27.31 -5.40 -15.33
C SER A 169 26.03 -5.37 -14.50
N VAL A 170 24.89 -4.98 -15.09
CA VAL A 170 23.60 -4.83 -14.39
C VAL A 170 22.60 -5.91 -14.81
N VAL A 171 21.88 -6.42 -13.81
CA VAL A 171 20.87 -7.48 -13.97
C VAL A 171 19.49 -6.86 -14.22
N ARG A 172 18.66 -7.54 -15.01
CA ARG A 172 17.29 -7.11 -15.38
C ARG A 172 16.19 -7.78 -14.54
N GLY A 173 16.52 -8.21 -13.31
CA GLY A 173 15.64 -8.92 -12.38
C GLY A 173 16.11 -10.33 -12.01
N ILE A 174 15.91 -10.75 -10.75
CA ILE A 174 16.33 -12.07 -10.21
C ILE A 174 15.25 -12.71 -9.32
N VAL A 175 14.62 -11.90 -8.48
CA VAL A 175 13.69 -12.36 -7.44
C VAL A 175 12.28 -11.95 -7.84
N PRO A 176 11.25 -12.77 -7.54
CA PRO A 176 9.86 -12.39 -7.78
C PRO A 176 9.51 -11.13 -6.98
N VAL A 177 9.13 -10.08 -7.69
CA VAL A 177 8.77 -8.77 -7.12
C VAL A 177 7.26 -8.67 -6.95
N ASP A 178 6.82 -8.16 -5.80
CA ASP A 178 5.40 -7.97 -5.50
C ASP A 178 4.84 -6.61 -5.87
N ILE A 179 5.65 -5.57 -5.65
CA ILE A 179 5.31 -4.16 -5.92
C ILE A 179 6.55 -3.49 -6.52
N TYR A 180 6.34 -2.76 -7.61
CA TYR A 180 7.36 -1.93 -8.25
C TYR A 180 7.06 -0.46 -7.92
N VAL A 181 8.04 0.24 -7.35
CA VAL A 181 7.94 1.67 -7.08
C VAL A 181 8.70 2.43 -8.18
N PRO A 182 8.02 3.24 -9.00
CA PRO A 182 8.67 4.01 -10.06
C PRO A 182 9.41 5.23 -9.50
N GLY A 183 10.59 5.53 -10.05
CA GLY A 183 11.40 6.71 -9.71
C GLY A 183 12.91 6.50 -9.91
N CYS A 184 13.71 7.57 -9.89
CA CYS A 184 15.17 7.49 -10.04
C CYS A 184 15.93 8.66 -9.35
N PRO A 185 15.94 8.75 -8.01
CA PRO A 185 15.26 7.87 -7.05
C PRO A 185 13.77 8.24 -6.89
N PRO A 186 12.91 7.30 -6.45
CA PRO A 186 11.54 7.66 -6.07
C PRO A 186 11.56 8.54 -4.82
N THR A 187 10.65 9.50 -4.74
CA THR A 187 10.49 10.31 -3.52
C THR A 187 10.12 9.42 -2.35
N ALA A 188 10.52 9.82 -1.14
CA ALA A 188 10.12 9.12 0.09
C ALA A 188 8.60 8.88 0.20
N GLU A 189 7.77 9.81 -0.28
CA GLU A 189 6.31 9.66 -0.36
C GLU A 189 5.88 8.55 -1.32
N ALA A 190 6.52 8.44 -2.48
CA ALA A 190 6.23 7.40 -3.45
C ALA A 190 6.60 6.01 -2.90
N LEU A 191 7.70 5.91 -2.15
CA LEU A 191 8.07 4.68 -1.46
C LEU A 191 7.04 4.31 -0.39
N LEU A 192 6.64 5.27 0.44
CA LEU A 192 5.61 5.07 1.47
C LEU A 192 4.29 4.63 0.84
N TYR A 193 3.91 5.21 -0.29
CA TYR A 193 2.75 4.78 -1.06
C TYR A 193 2.87 3.33 -1.56
N GLY A 194 4.05 2.93 -2.05
CA GLY A 194 4.32 1.54 -2.45
C GLY A 194 4.15 0.55 -1.30
N VAL A 195 4.55 0.93 -0.10
CA VAL A 195 4.34 0.15 1.14
C VAL A 195 2.85 0.06 1.49
N LEU A 196 2.10 1.16 1.42
CA LEU A 196 0.64 1.14 1.63
C LEU A 196 -0.08 0.27 0.61
N GLN A 197 0.41 0.24 -0.64
CA GLN A 197 -0.10 -0.66 -1.67
C GLN A 197 0.20 -2.12 -1.35
N LEU A 198 1.37 -2.42 -0.79
CA LEU A 198 1.70 -3.75 -0.29
C LEU A 198 0.76 -4.16 0.86
N GLN A 199 0.53 -3.28 1.84
CA GLN A 199 -0.46 -3.53 2.91
C GLN A 199 -1.85 -3.84 2.34
N LYS A 200 -2.28 -3.10 1.31
CA LYS A 200 -3.56 -3.35 0.61
C LYS A 200 -3.58 -4.70 -0.10
N LYS A 201 -2.44 -5.16 -0.63
CA LYS A 201 -2.28 -6.50 -1.23
C LYS A 201 -2.33 -7.61 -0.17
N MET A 202 -1.68 -7.41 0.98
CA MET A 202 -1.72 -8.34 2.12
C MET A 202 -3.15 -8.47 2.67
N ARG A 203 -3.87 -7.34 2.82
CA ARG A 203 -5.26 -7.32 3.31
C ARG A 203 -6.23 -8.15 2.47
N ARG A 204 -5.95 -8.34 1.17
CA ARG A 204 -6.80 -9.09 0.24
C ARG A 204 -6.43 -10.57 0.15
N SER A 205 -5.32 -10.99 0.77
CA SER A 205 -4.80 -12.35 0.62
C SER A 205 -5.55 -13.32 1.54
N ARG A 206 -6.10 -14.40 1.00
CA ARG A 206 -6.74 -15.48 1.79
C ARG A 206 -5.77 -16.60 2.18
N GLU A 207 -4.66 -16.70 1.45
CA GLU A 207 -3.68 -17.76 1.62
C GLU A 207 -2.52 -17.27 2.51
N PRO A 208 -2.04 -18.06 3.49
CA PRO A 208 -0.66 -17.93 3.95
C PRO A 208 0.27 -18.27 2.77
N ARG A 209 0.98 -17.29 2.22
CA ARG A 209 1.99 -17.57 1.18
C ARG A 209 3.02 -18.53 1.76
N SER A 210 2.94 -19.80 1.36
CA SER A 210 4.00 -20.79 1.55
C SER A 210 4.85 -20.97 0.28
N SER A 211 4.55 -20.20 -0.78
CA SER A 211 5.34 -20.16 -2.00
C SER A 211 5.15 -18.83 -2.74
N PRO A 212 6.19 -18.32 -3.43
CA PRO A 212 6.05 -17.15 -4.29
C PRO A 212 4.97 -17.41 -5.35
N PRO A 213 4.23 -16.37 -5.79
CA PRO A 213 3.30 -16.54 -6.90
C PRO A 213 4.08 -17.14 -8.09
N PRO A 214 3.49 -18.08 -8.85
CA PRO A 214 4.15 -18.64 -10.01
C PRO A 214 4.53 -17.49 -10.93
N ASP A 215 5.83 -17.35 -11.21
CA ASP A 215 6.30 -16.42 -12.22
C ASP A 215 5.53 -16.72 -13.52
N PRO A 216 4.86 -15.75 -14.16
CA PRO A 216 4.18 -15.97 -15.45
C PRO A 216 5.12 -16.43 -16.56
N ARG A 217 6.45 -16.34 -16.33
CA ARG A 217 7.51 -16.83 -17.22
C ARG A 217 7.98 -18.25 -16.89
N LEU A 218 7.60 -18.77 -15.73
CA LEU A 218 7.93 -20.12 -15.25
C LEU A 218 6.70 -21.03 -15.18
N SER A 219 5.52 -20.58 -15.64
CA SER A 219 4.45 -21.47 -16.05
C SER A 219 4.93 -22.25 -17.29
N LEU A 220 5.70 -23.31 -17.04
CA LEU A 220 5.84 -24.39 -18.00
C LEU A 220 4.42 -24.81 -18.41
N PRO A 221 4.16 -24.98 -19.73
CA PRO A 221 2.85 -25.43 -20.17
C PRO A 221 2.46 -26.68 -19.38
N SER A 222 1.26 -26.67 -18.82
CA SER A 222 0.66 -27.82 -18.14
C SER A 222 0.89 -29.05 -19.00
N ARG A 223 1.68 -29.97 -18.48
CA ARG A 223 2.17 -31.18 -19.14
C ARG A 223 0.99 -32.01 -19.67
N SER A 224 0.59 -31.77 -20.92
CA SER A 224 -0.18 -32.73 -21.69
C SER A 224 0.79 -33.86 -22.08
N SER A 225 0.46 -35.04 -21.56
CA SER A 225 0.85 -36.38 -22.03
C SER A 225 1.80 -36.45 -23.24
N ARG A 226 3.11 -36.68 -23.01
CA ARG A 226 3.87 -37.71 -23.75
C ARG A 226 5.25 -38.05 -23.17
N SER A 227 5.40 -39.36 -22.97
CA SER A 227 6.55 -40.24 -23.02
C SER A 227 7.98 -39.76 -22.70
N SER A 228 8.55 -40.52 -21.76
CA SER A 228 9.87 -41.16 -21.79
C SER A 228 11.14 -40.36 -21.47
N ARG A 229 11.74 -40.84 -20.37
CA ARG A 229 13.18 -41.04 -20.11
C ARG A 229 14.05 -39.85 -19.67
N SER A 230 14.57 -40.08 -18.46
CA SER A 230 15.95 -39.89 -18.00
C SER A 230 16.38 -38.58 -17.32
N SER A 231 16.85 -38.83 -16.09
CA SER A 231 17.81 -38.07 -15.27
C SER A 231 17.23 -37.03 -14.30
N LEU A 232 16.96 -37.53 -13.09
CA LEU A 232 17.16 -36.80 -11.84
C LEU A 232 18.56 -36.17 -11.86
N ARG A 233 18.64 -34.86 -12.09
CA ARG A 233 19.84 -34.07 -11.77
C ARG A 233 19.38 -32.84 -11.02
N SER A 234 19.72 -32.80 -9.74
CA SER A 234 19.61 -31.65 -8.86
C SER A 234 20.07 -30.40 -9.62
N ARG A 235 19.13 -29.50 -9.92
CA ARG A 235 19.43 -28.23 -10.59
C ARG A 235 20.15 -27.31 -9.60
N SER A 236 21.47 -27.45 -9.50
CA SER A 236 22.30 -26.33 -9.03
C SER A 236 22.29 -25.28 -10.14
N TRP A 237 21.66 -24.14 -9.87
CA TRP A 237 21.64 -23.00 -10.77
C TRP A 237 23.08 -22.58 -11.07
N ARG A 238 23.51 -22.76 -12.32
CA ARG A 238 24.82 -22.27 -12.77
C ARG A 238 24.67 -20.81 -13.14
N VAL A 239 25.67 -20.02 -12.76
CA VAL A 239 25.78 -18.57 -13.00
C VAL A 239 25.56 -18.16 -14.47
N GLY A 240 25.67 -19.09 -15.42
CA GLY A 240 25.37 -18.88 -16.84
C GLY A 240 23.89 -18.64 -17.17
N ASP A 241 22.94 -19.11 -16.35
CA ASP A 241 21.50 -18.92 -16.62
C ASP A 241 21.04 -17.46 -16.37
N LEU A 242 21.89 -16.62 -15.77
CA LEU A 242 21.65 -15.17 -15.57
C LEU A 242 22.13 -14.32 -16.76
N LEU A 243 22.85 -14.91 -17.71
CA LEU A 243 23.48 -14.21 -18.83
C LEU A 243 22.98 -14.78 -20.16
N GLY A 244 21.74 -14.44 -20.51
CA GLY A 244 21.27 -14.56 -21.89
C GLY A 244 19.94 -15.26 -22.04
N GLU A 245 18.88 -14.47 -22.04
CA GLU A 245 17.83 -14.65 -23.05
C GLU A 245 17.27 -13.27 -23.39
N ARG A 246 17.66 -12.77 -24.57
CA ARG A 246 17.09 -11.58 -25.19
C ARG A 246 15.62 -11.85 -25.49
N ARG A 247 14.70 -11.49 -24.60
CA ARG A 247 13.29 -11.31 -24.97
C ARG A 247 12.78 -9.99 -24.41
N GLY A 248 12.47 -9.10 -25.36
CA GLY A 248 12.02 -7.74 -25.11
C GLY A 248 10.85 -7.71 -24.14
N PHE A 249 10.95 -6.81 -23.18
CA PHE A 249 9.79 -6.34 -22.44
C PHE A 249 8.95 -5.47 -23.39
N PRO A 250 7.62 -5.68 -23.50
CA PRO A 250 6.78 -4.75 -24.22
C PRO A 250 6.75 -3.41 -23.48
N SER A 251 7.26 -2.38 -24.15
CA SER A 251 7.17 -0.98 -23.76
C SER A 251 5.74 -0.49 -24.03
N HIS A 252 4.84 -0.65 -23.07
CA HIS A 252 3.59 0.12 -23.02
C HIS A 252 3.53 0.85 -21.68
N PHE A 253 4.29 1.94 -21.64
CA PHE A 253 4.10 3.06 -20.72
C PHE A 253 4.62 4.28 -21.49
N GLU A 254 3.83 4.75 -22.45
CA GLU A 254 3.94 6.12 -22.96
C GLU A 254 3.23 7.04 -21.96
N THR A 255 3.94 8.11 -21.62
CA THR A 255 3.56 9.37 -20.95
C THR A 255 2.14 9.52 -20.40
#